data_AF-A0A0R1HNN8-F1
#
_entry.id   AF-A0A0R1HNN8-F1
#
_cell.length_a   1.000
_cell.length_b   1.000
_cell.length_c   1.000
_cell.angle_alpha   90.00
_cell.angle_beta   90.00
_cell.angle_gamma   90.00
#
_symmetry.space_group_name_H-M   'P 1'
#
loop_
_entity.id
_entity.type
_entity.pdbx_description
1 polymer ?
#
loop_
_entity_poly.entity_id
_entity_poly.type
_entity_poly.pdbx_seq_one_letter_code
_entity_poly.pdbx_strand_id
1 'polypeptide(L)'
;MVLLDQKLMQQFNTLLKWYRDHGYLLEADSEQGDLFRLVDTILRKAFQCLPNQLQPIFVDYYVQHLNNIDLFDQLAISRSQFYTRKQAGIEMLVEIVGQAKLSELSRKISAGEVVNG
;
A
#
# COMPACT_ATOMS: atom_id res chain seq x y z
N MET A 1 -6.22 -17.40 -15.84
CA MET A 1 -6.25 -16.01 -15.37
C MET A 1 -7.25 -15.97 -14.22
N VAL A 2 -6.78 -15.91 -12.98
CA VAL A 2 -7.69 -15.81 -11.82
C VAL A 2 -8.15 -14.36 -11.77
N LEU A 3 -9.45 -14.12 -11.93
CA LEU A 3 -10.04 -12.82 -11.61
C LEU A 3 -9.86 -12.60 -10.11
N LEU A 4 -8.90 -11.76 -9.73
CA LEU A 4 -8.74 -11.31 -8.36
C LEU A 4 -10.07 -10.69 -7.89
N ASP A 5 -10.51 -11.08 -6.70
CA ASP A 5 -11.75 -10.59 -6.10
C ASP A 5 -11.67 -9.06 -5.97
N GLN A 6 -12.61 -8.36 -6.62
CA GLN A 6 -12.71 -6.90 -6.60
C GLN A 6 -12.75 -6.35 -5.16
N LYS A 7 -13.31 -7.12 -4.22
CA LYS A 7 -13.34 -6.77 -2.80
C LYS A 7 -11.95 -6.76 -2.18
N LEU A 8 -11.09 -7.73 -2.50
CA LEU A 8 -9.71 -7.78 -2.01
C LEU A 8 -8.89 -6.62 -2.57
N MET A 9 -9.07 -6.34 -3.86
CA MET A 9 -8.44 -5.18 -4.52
C MET A 9 -8.87 -3.86 -3.87
N GLN A 10 -10.15 -3.71 -3.53
CA GLN A 10 -10.64 -2.53 -2.83
C GLN A 10 -10.08 -2.43 -1.41
N GLN A 11 -10.06 -3.53 -0.65
CA GLN A 11 -9.46 -3.57 0.69
C GLN A 11 -7.98 -3.18 0.68
N PHE A 12 -7.23 -3.67 -0.31
CA PHE A 12 -5.82 -3.32 -0.47
C PHE A 12 -5.60 -1.85 -0.82
N ASN A 13 -6.42 -1.30 -1.72
CA ASN A 13 -6.37 0.13 -2.03
C ASN A 13 -6.68 1.00 -0.80
N THR A 14 -7.65 0.61 0.03
CA THR A 14 -7.95 1.28 1.29
C THR A 14 -6.76 1.20 2.26
N LEU A 15 -6.13 0.03 2.39
CA LEU A 15 -4.93 -0.15 3.20
C LEU A 15 -3.78 0.75 2.73
N LEU A 16 -3.51 0.79 1.42
CA LEU A 16 -2.48 1.63 0.82
C LEU A 16 -2.75 3.13 1.03
N LYS A 17 -4.02 3.55 0.91
CA LYS A 17 -4.43 4.93 1.20
C LYS A 17 -4.21 5.26 2.67
N TRP A 18 -4.69 4.42 3.58
CA TRP A 18 -4.52 4.59 5.02
C TRP A 18 -3.04 4.70 5.38
N TYR A 19 -2.21 3.79 4.87
CA TYR A 19 -0.77 3.79 5.09
C TYR A 19 -0.10 5.10 4.62
N ARG A 20 -0.47 5.61 3.44
CA ARG A 20 0.04 6.90 2.96
C ARG A 20 -0.40 8.07 3.86
N ASP A 21 -1.68 8.12 4.21
CA ASP A 21 -2.26 9.25 4.94
C ASP A 21 -1.80 9.29 6.40
N HIS A 22 -1.37 8.16 6.94
CA HIS A 22 -0.97 8.01 8.35
C HIS A 22 0.54 7.86 8.55
N GLY A 23 1.37 8.27 7.58
CA GLY A 23 2.84 8.23 7.69
C GLY A 23 3.40 8.88 8.96
N TYR A 24 2.68 9.86 9.53
CA TYR A 24 3.04 10.53 10.79
C TYR A 24 2.98 9.60 12.03
N LEU A 25 2.31 8.45 11.96
CA LEU A 25 2.22 7.49 13.07
C LEU A 25 3.48 6.64 13.25
N LEU A 26 4.45 6.71 12.32
CA LEU A 26 5.64 5.85 12.36
C LEU A 26 6.40 5.94 13.69
N GLU A 27 6.52 7.15 14.24
CA GLU A 27 7.23 7.43 15.49
C GLU A 27 6.29 7.56 16.71
N ALA A 28 4.98 7.34 16.53
CA ALA A 28 4.02 7.48 17.61
C ALA A 28 4.17 6.32 18.62
N ASP A 29 4.26 6.67 19.91
CA ASP A 29 4.22 5.72 21.02
C ASP A 29 2.77 5.49 21.47
N SER A 30 2.02 4.78 20.62
CA SER A 30 0.61 4.47 20.83
C SER A 30 0.24 3.16 20.12
N GLU A 31 -0.91 2.59 20.47
CA GLU A 31 -1.44 1.39 19.79
C GLU A 31 -1.61 1.61 18.27
N GLN A 32 -1.93 2.84 17.86
CA GLN A 32 -2.03 3.21 16.44
C GLN A 32 -0.64 3.28 15.78
N GLY A 33 0.38 3.76 16.49
CA GLY A 33 1.76 3.71 16.03
C GLY A 33 2.27 2.28 15.88
N ASP A 34 1.94 1.39 16.82
CA ASP A 34 2.27 -0.03 16.73
C ASP A 34 1.59 -0.71 15.53
N LEU A 35 0.30 -0.42 15.32
CA LEU A 35 -0.42 -0.89 14.14
C LEU A 35 0.21 -0.36 12.85
N PHE A 36 0.59 0.92 12.82
CA PHE A 36 1.24 1.52 11.66
C PHE A 36 2.58 0.84 11.36
N ARG A 37 3.45 0.64 12.37
CA ARG A 37 4.74 -0.06 12.20
C ARG A 37 4.57 -1.51 11.71
N LEU A 38 3.54 -2.21 12.16
CA LEU A 38 3.19 -3.54 11.65
C LEU A 38 2.82 -3.48 10.15
N VAL A 39 1.96 -2.54 9.77
CA VAL A 39 1.56 -2.33 8.36
C VAL A 39 2.75 -1.93 7.50
N ASP A 40 3.58 -0.98 7.96
CA ASP A 40 4.80 -0.53 7.31
C ASP A 40 5.75 -1.70 7.01
N THR A 41 6.00 -2.55 8.02
CA THR A 41 6.86 -3.73 7.87
C THR A 41 6.32 -4.70 6.82
N ILE A 42 5.01 -4.96 6.82
CA ILE A 42 4.38 -5.88 5.86
C ILE A 42 4.43 -5.30 4.45
N LEU A 43 4.06 -4.05 4.27
CA LEU A 43 4.03 -3.41 2.95
C LEU A 43 5.42 -3.25 2.37
N ARG A 44 6.43 -2.84 3.15
CA ARG A 44 7.82 -2.74 2.67
C ARG A 44 8.36 -4.09 2.21
N LYS A 45 8.09 -5.17 2.96
CA LYS A 45 8.47 -6.53 2.55
C LYS A 45 7.74 -6.93 1.26
N ALA A 46 6.45 -6.64 1.15
CA ALA A 46 5.69 -6.94 -0.06
C ALA A 46 6.20 -6.15 -1.28
N PHE A 47 6.53 -4.86 -1.11
CA PHE A 47 7.11 -4.04 -2.17
C PHE A 47 8.47 -4.57 -2.64
N GLN A 48 9.28 -5.15 -1.74
CA GLN A 48 10.55 -5.79 -2.11
C GLN A 48 10.38 -7.06 -2.95
N CYS A 49 9.20 -7.69 -2.91
CA CYS A 49 8.89 -8.85 -3.75
C CYS A 49 8.39 -8.46 -5.15
N LEU A 50 8.16 -7.16 -5.42
CA LEU A 50 7.76 -6.71 -6.73
C LEU A 50 8.93 -6.72 -7.73
N PRO A 51 8.65 -6.89 -9.03
CA PRO A 51 9.65 -6.68 -10.08
C PRO A 51 10.26 -5.27 -10.00
N ASN A 52 11.55 -5.15 -10.36
CA ASN A 52 12.30 -3.89 -10.32
C ASN A 52 11.63 -2.72 -11.07
N GLN A 53 10.78 -3.00 -12.07
CA GLN A 53 10.06 -1.97 -12.83
C GLN A 53 8.79 -1.45 -12.12
N LEU A 54 8.28 -2.20 -11.14
CA LEU A 54 7.09 -1.87 -10.37
C LEU A 54 7.45 -1.36 -8.98
N GLN A 55 8.48 -1.92 -8.34
CA GLN A 55 8.89 -1.58 -6.99
C GLN A 55 9.05 -0.06 -6.76
N PRO A 56 9.74 0.73 -7.63
CA PRO A 56 9.89 2.17 -7.42
C PRO A 56 8.56 2.92 -7.36
N ILE A 57 7.56 2.50 -8.14
CA ILE A 57 6.22 3.11 -8.10
C ILE A 57 5.62 3.02 -6.70
N PHE A 58 5.83 1.91 -5.98
CA PHE A 58 5.25 1.72 -4.66
C PHE A 58 6.10 2.33 -3.55
N VAL A 59 7.41 2.13 -3.60
CA VAL A 59 8.32 2.69 -2.60
C VAL A 59 8.28 4.21 -2.66
N ASP A 60 8.48 4.80 -3.84
CA ASP A 60 8.62 6.24 -3.94
C ASP A 60 7.27 6.95 -3.71
N TYR A 61 6.16 6.36 -4.17
CA TYR A 61 4.83 6.94 -3.94
C TYR A 61 4.29 6.75 -2.52
N TYR A 62 4.38 5.55 -1.95
CA TYR A 62 3.75 5.24 -0.66
C TYR A 62 4.68 5.43 0.53
N VAL A 63 5.99 5.25 0.35
CA VAL A 63 6.97 5.35 1.44
C VAL A 63 7.65 6.71 1.45
N GLN A 64 8.07 7.22 0.29
CA GLN A 64 8.74 8.53 0.17
C GLN A 64 7.75 9.69 -0.04
N HIS A 65 6.45 9.40 -0.11
CA HIS A 65 5.38 10.37 -0.32
C HIS A 65 5.55 11.27 -1.56
N LEU A 66 6.28 10.81 -2.59
CA LEU A 66 6.38 11.56 -3.83
C LEU A 66 5.00 11.73 -4.47
N ASN A 67 4.81 12.86 -5.13
CA ASN A 67 3.60 13.10 -5.89
C ASN A 67 3.70 12.41 -7.26
N ASN A 68 2.57 12.31 -7.95
CA ASN A 68 2.52 11.60 -9.24
C ASN A 68 3.37 12.28 -10.33
N ILE A 69 3.49 13.61 -10.31
CA ILE A 69 4.22 14.36 -11.34
C ILE A 69 5.71 14.02 -11.25
N ASP A 70 6.28 14.13 -10.05
CA ASP A 70 7.70 13.82 -9.81
C ASP A 70 8.05 12.38 -10.21
N LEU A 71 7.12 11.44 -9.97
CA LEU A 71 7.30 10.03 -10.32
C LEU A 71 7.27 9.77 -11.81
N PHE A 72 6.45 10.48 -12.58
CA PHE A 72 6.41 10.30 -14.04
C PHE A 72 7.76 10.69 -14.65
N ASP A 73 8.31 11.81 -14.20
CA ASP A 73 9.58 12.34 -14.66
C ASP A 73 10.74 11.44 -14.20
N GLN A 74 10.79 11.08 -12.91
CA GLN A 74 11.84 10.24 -12.34
C GLN A 74 11.90 8.85 -12.99
N LEU A 75 10.74 8.25 -13.27
CA LEU A 75 10.67 6.90 -13.86
C LEU A 75 10.65 6.93 -15.39
N ALA A 76 10.67 8.12 -16.01
CA ALA A 76 10.53 8.33 -17.44
C ALA A 76 9.35 7.55 -18.04
N ILE A 77 8.19 7.63 -17.40
CA ILE A 77 6.95 6.95 -17.83
C ILE A 77 5.81 7.94 -18.02
N SER A 78 4.92 7.63 -18.96
CA SER A 78 3.68 8.39 -19.12
C SER A 78 2.71 8.14 -17.96
N ARG A 79 1.78 9.08 -17.77
CA ARG A 79 0.66 8.92 -16.83
C ARG A 79 -0.12 7.62 -17.05
N SER A 80 -0.36 7.24 -18.30
CA SER A 80 -1.06 5.98 -18.62
C SER A 80 -0.24 4.77 -18.18
N GLN A 81 1.06 4.75 -18.50
CA GLN A 81 1.95 3.66 -18.08
C GLN A 81 2.04 3.54 -16.56
N PHE A 82 2.08 4.66 -15.84
CA PHE A 82 2.05 4.66 -14.38
C PHE A 82 0.82 3.95 -13.83
N TYR A 83 -0.40 4.32 -14.28
CA TYR A 83 -1.60 3.67 -13.76
C TYR A 83 -1.70 2.20 -14.14
N THR A 84 -1.29 1.82 -15.35
CA THR A 84 -1.25 0.41 -15.76
C THR A 84 -0.27 -0.39 -14.90
N ARG A 85 0.95 0.12 -14.69
CA ARG A 85 1.96 -0.54 -13.85
C ARG A 85 1.53 -0.59 -12.39
N LYS A 86 0.92 0.49 -11.88
CA LYS A 86 0.37 0.55 -10.52
C LYS A 86 -0.74 -0.50 -10.34
N GLN A 87 -1.66 -0.61 -11.29
CA GLN A 87 -2.72 -1.61 -11.23
C GLN A 87 -2.16 -3.03 -11.19
N ALA A 88 -1.22 -3.36 -12.09
CA ALA A 88 -0.55 -4.66 -12.11
C ALA A 88 0.21 -4.94 -10.80
N GLY A 89 0.89 -3.93 -10.25
CA GLY A 89 1.58 -4.08 -8.97
C GLY A 89 0.63 -4.29 -7.80
N ILE A 90 -0.55 -3.64 -7.79
CA ILE A 90 -1.57 -3.89 -6.77
C ILE A 90 -2.05 -5.34 -6.84
N GLU A 91 -2.32 -5.86 -8.03
CA GLU A 91 -2.74 -7.25 -8.22
C GLU A 91 -1.72 -8.23 -7.63
N MET A 92 -0.43 -8.04 -7.95
CA MET A 92 0.65 -8.84 -7.38
C MET A 92 0.75 -8.70 -5.87
N LEU A 93 0.61 -7.48 -5.34
CA LEU A 93 0.71 -7.25 -3.90
C LEU A 93 -0.44 -7.87 -3.12
N VAL A 94 -1.65 -7.93 -3.68
CA VAL A 94 -2.77 -8.63 -3.06
C VAL A 94 -2.46 -10.11 -2.92
N GLU A 95 -1.85 -10.72 -3.94
CA GLU A 95 -1.40 -12.11 -3.87
C GLU A 95 -0.27 -12.31 -2.87
N ILE A 96 0.74 -11.42 -2.85
CA ILE A 96 1.89 -11.49 -1.94
C ILE A 96 1.47 -11.36 -0.48
N VAL A 97 0.61 -10.38 -0.15
CA VAL A 97 0.16 -10.16 1.23
C VAL A 97 -0.86 -11.23 1.63
N GLY A 98 -1.69 -11.67 0.68
CA GLY A 98 -2.67 -12.72 0.88
C GLY A 98 -3.94 -12.27 1.61
N GLN A 99 -5.06 -12.87 1.23
CA GLN A 99 -6.40 -12.53 1.72
C GLN A 99 -6.53 -12.56 3.24
N ALA A 100 -5.96 -13.57 3.91
CA ALA A 100 -6.07 -13.71 5.36
C ALA A 100 -5.44 -12.52 6.10
N LYS A 101 -4.24 -12.11 5.66
CA LYS A 101 -3.52 -10.98 6.25
C LYS A 101 -4.22 -9.66 5.94
N LEU A 102 -4.71 -9.47 4.72
CA LEU A 102 -5.49 -8.27 4.38
C LEU A 102 -6.76 -8.13 5.22
N SER A 103 -7.50 -9.23 5.39
CA SER A 103 -8.71 -9.23 6.22
C SER A 103 -8.40 -8.96 7.69
N GLU A 104 -7.26 -9.41 8.20
CA GLU A 104 -6.78 -9.09 9.54
C GLU A 104 -6.45 -7.59 9.68
N LEU A 105 -5.64 -7.04 8.78
CA LEU A 105 -5.21 -5.65 8.80
C LEU A 105 -6.40 -4.69 8.64
N SER A 106 -7.31 -4.97 7.69
CA SER A 106 -8.52 -4.15 7.50
C SER A 106 -9.38 -4.10 8.76
N ARG A 107 -9.56 -5.24 9.48
CA ARG A 107 -10.31 -5.25 10.74
C ARG A 107 -9.62 -4.40 11.82
N LYS A 108 -8.29 -4.52 11.95
CA LYS A 108 -7.52 -3.74 12.93
C LYS A 108 -7.58 -2.24 12.64
N ILE A 109 -7.46 -1.83 11.38
CA ILE A 109 -7.57 -0.43 10.96
C ILE A 109 -8.97 0.10 11.27
N SER A 110 -10.03 -0.60 10.86
CA SER A 110 -11.39 -0.16 11.16
C SER A 110 -11.69 -0.11 12.66
N ALA A 111 -11.16 -1.05 13.46
CA ALA A 111 -11.32 -0.99 14.91
C ALA A 111 -10.55 0.18 15.54
N GLY A 112 -9.35 0.49 15.05
CA GLY A 112 -8.51 1.60 15.54
C GLY A 112 -9.01 2.98 15.13
N GLU A 113 -9.71 3.10 14.00
CA GLU A 113 -10.36 4.35 13.56
C GLU A 113 -11.63 4.68 14.37
N VAL A 114 -12.35 3.67 14.88
CA VAL A 114 -13.60 3.86 15.64
C VAL A 114 -13.36 4.44 17.04
N VAL A 115 -12.14 4.33 17.60
CA VAL A 115 -11.83 4.81 18.96
C VAL A 115 -11.62 6.33 19.03
N ASN A 116 -11.42 7.00 17.88
CA ASN A 116 -11.14 8.45 17.81
C ASN A 116 -12.23 9.26 17.07
N GLY A 117 -13.42 8.69 16.85
CA GLY A 117 -14.58 9.35 16.23
C GLY A 117 -15.62 9.83 17.24
#